data_AF-I3U580-F1
#
_entry.id   AF-I3U580-F1
#
_cell.length_a   1.000
_cell.length_b   1.000
_cell.length_c   1.000
_cell.angle_alpha   90.00
_cell.angle_beta   90.00
_cell.angle_gamma   90.00
#
_symmetry.space_group_name_H-M   'P 1'
#
loop_
_entity.id
_entity.type
_entity.pdbx_description
1 polymer ?
#
loop_
_entity_poly.entity_id
_entity_poly.type
_entity_poly.pdbx_seq_one_letter_code
_entity_poly.pdbx_strand_id
1 'polypeptide(L)'
;MKDYLVKALAHDGFVRAYAVQATNTVAEAQRRHDTWHTSSAALGRTLVGSLLLGATLKGEDKLTVRIQGDGPATGIVVDANGKGDVKGYIKNPHLSLPLNSEGKIDVRGAVGTQGMFTVTKDLGLKEPFSGQTPIVSGRNR
;
A
#
# COMPACT_ATOMS: atom_id res chain seq x y z
N MET A 1 11.76 17.89 -3.93
CA MET A 1 12.27 16.80 -4.81
C MET A 1 11.07 16.09 -5.42
N LYS A 2 11.15 15.68 -6.69
CA LYS A 2 10.04 15.00 -7.39
C LYS A 2 9.98 13.53 -6.97
N ASP A 3 8.78 12.96 -6.89
CA ASP A 3 8.57 11.53 -6.66
C ASP A 3 8.94 10.72 -7.91
N TYR A 4 9.49 9.52 -7.72
CA TYR A 4 9.93 8.65 -8.81
C TYR A 4 10.03 7.18 -8.39
N LEU A 5 10.02 6.29 -9.39
CA LEU A 5 10.19 4.84 -9.24
C LEU A 5 11.31 4.34 -10.14
N VAL A 6 12.16 3.47 -9.61
CA VAL A 6 13.28 2.83 -10.33
C VAL A 6 13.07 1.32 -10.36
N LYS A 7 13.36 0.72 -11.52
CA LYS A 7 13.41 -0.73 -11.74
C LYS A 7 14.84 -1.12 -12.07
N ALA A 8 15.38 -2.11 -11.38
CA ALA A 8 16.75 -2.56 -11.58
C ALA A 8 16.83 -4.09 -11.66
N LEU A 9 17.84 -4.57 -12.39
CA LEU A 9 18.25 -5.96 -12.41
C LEU A 9 19.65 -6.06 -11.80
N ALA A 10 19.89 -7.13 -11.05
CA ALA A 10 21.17 -7.45 -10.44
C ALA A 10 21.45 -8.95 -10.60
N HIS A 11 22.70 -9.36 -10.35
CA HIS A 11 23.17 -10.74 -10.49
C HIS A 11 22.78 -11.33 -11.84
N ASP A 12 23.26 -10.75 -12.94
CA ASP A 12 23.01 -11.23 -14.31
C ASP A 12 21.53 -11.45 -14.66
N GLY A 13 20.63 -10.67 -14.02
CA GLY A 13 19.19 -10.74 -14.25
C GLY A 13 18.43 -11.70 -13.34
N PHE A 14 19.10 -12.44 -12.44
CA PHE A 14 18.45 -13.34 -11.48
C PHE A 14 17.73 -12.59 -10.35
N VAL A 15 18.12 -11.35 -10.06
CA VAL A 15 17.49 -10.52 -9.04
C VAL A 15 16.85 -9.30 -9.68
N ARG A 16 15.59 -9.03 -9.31
CA ARG A 16 14.87 -7.83 -9.70
C ARG A 16 14.54 -6.98 -8.49
N ALA A 17 14.92 -5.72 -8.55
CA ALA A 17 14.69 -4.75 -7.48
C ALA A 17 13.81 -3.59 -7.98
N TYR A 18 12.99 -3.09 -7.07
CA TYR A 18 12.14 -1.93 -7.27
C TYR A 18 12.32 -0.99 -6.09
N ALA A 19 12.48 0.30 -6.37
CA ALA A 19 12.58 1.34 -5.35
C ALA A 19 11.68 2.51 -5.73
N VAL A 20 11.04 3.12 -4.74
CA VAL A 20 10.13 4.24 -4.97
C VAL A 20 10.34 5.31 -3.89
N GLN A 21 10.35 6.56 -4.33
CA GLN A 21 10.23 7.72 -3.46
C GLN A 21 8.87 8.37 -3.76
N ALA A 22 7.95 8.32 -2.79
CA ALA A 22 6.55 8.72 -2.93
C ALA A 22 6.13 9.75 -1.86
N THR A 23 7.05 10.61 -1.43
CA THR A 23 6.81 11.56 -0.34
C THR A 23 5.67 12.53 -0.68
N ASN A 24 5.65 13.07 -1.90
CA ASN A 24 4.61 14.00 -2.32
C ASN A 24 3.27 13.30 -2.54
N THR A 25 3.27 12.09 -3.10
CA THR A 25 2.07 11.24 -3.27
C THR A 25 1.42 10.94 -1.93
N VAL A 26 2.18 10.51 -0.93
CA VAL A 26 1.65 10.22 0.41
C VAL A 26 1.19 11.50 1.10
N ALA A 27 1.91 12.62 0.96
CA ALA A 27 1.50 13.91 1.51
C ALA A 27 0.21 14.45 0.86
N GLU A 28 0.02 14.23 -0.44
CA GLU A 28 -1.22 14.57 -1.14
C GLU A 28 -2.40 13.72 -0.62
N ALA A 29 -2.20 12.40 -0.46
CA ALA A 29 -3.22 11.53 0.12
C ALA A 29 -3.57 11.95 1.55
N GLN A 30 -2.58 12.29 2.37
CA GLN A 30 -2.79 12.79 3.74
C GLN A 30 -3.64 14.06 3.73
N ARG A 31 -3.31 15.05 2.89
CA ARG A 31 -4.07 16.31 2.79
C ARG A 31 -5.50 16.10 2.28
N ARG A 32 -5.69 15.22 1.29
CA ARG A 32 -7.02 14.94 0.71
C ARG A 32 -7.95 14.22 1.68
N HIS A 33 -7.40 13.34 2.51
CA HIS A 33 -8.19 12.51 3.41
C HIS A 33 -8.13 12.97 4.88
N ASP A 34 -7.42 14.07 5.15
CA ASP A 34 -7.18 14.59 6.50
C ASP A 34 -6.73 13.50 7.49
N THR A 35 -5.80 12.64 7.05
CA THR A 35 -5.41 11.50 7.87
C THR A 35 -4.51 11.92 9.03
N TRP A 36 -4.78 11.38 10.21
CA TRP A 36 -3.91 11.52 11.38
C TRP A 36 -2.68 10.62 11.27
N HIS A 37 -1.74 10.73 12.20
CA HIS A 37 -0.40 10.14 12.04
C HIS A 37 -0.42 8.62 11.82
N THR A 38 -1.26 7.87 12.54
CA THR A 38 -1.34 6.41 12.39
C THR A 38 -2.01 6.02 11.08
N SER A 39 -3.13 6.67 10.73
CA SER A 39 -3.82 6.44 9.44
C SER A 39 -2.95 6.82 8.24
N SER A 40 -2.17 7.90 8.35
CA SER A 40 -1.24 8.35 7.31
C SER A 40 -0.14 7.31 7.05
N ALA A 41 0.42 6.73 8.12
CA ALA A 41 1.43 5.69 8.00
C ALA A 41 0.85 4.40 7.38
N ALA A 42 -0.35 3.99 7.79
CA ALA A 42 -1.02 2.80 7.26
C ALA A 42 -1.40 2.96 5.77
N LEU A 43 -2.04 4.07 5.41
CA LEU A 43 -2.39 4.40 4.04
C LEU A 43 -1.13 4.57 3.17
N GLY A 44 -0.14 5.32 3.65
CA GLY A 44 1.11 5.57 2.93
C GLY A 44 1.89 4.30 2.60
N ARG A 45 2.01 3.36 3.56
CA ARG A 45 2.63 2.05 3.30
C ARG A 45 1.87 1.25 2.24
N THR A 46 0.54 1.31 2.27
CA THR A 46 -0.30 0.62 1.28
C THR A 46 -0.18 1.25 -0.11
N LEU A 47 -0.13 2.59 -0.21
CA LEU A 47 0.11 3.33 -1.46
C LEU A 47 1.45 2.92 -2.08
N VAL A 48 2.52 2.97 -1.27
CA VAL A 48 3.88 2.60 -1.70
C VAL A 48 3.96 1.13 -2.12
N GLY A 49 3.38 0.22 -1.33
CA GLY A 49 3.32 -1.21 -1.68
C GLY A 49 2.57 -1.44 -2.99
N SER A 50 1.46 -0.72 -3.21
CA SER A 50 0.67 -0.83 -4.44
C SER A 50 1.41 -0.27 -5.65
N LEU A 51 2.16 0.83 -5.51
CA LEU A 51 3.03 1.34 -6.57
C LEU A 51 4.12 0.33 -6.95
N LEU A 52 4.73 -0.34 -5.97
CA LEU A 52 5.75 -1.38 -6.23
C LEU A 52 5.15 -2.60 -6.94
N LEU A 53 3.94 -3.02 -6.57
CA LEU A 53 3.21 -4.07 -7.29
C LEU A 53 2.81 -3.61 -8.70
N GLY A 54 2.33 -2.36 -8.83
CA GLY A 54 1.91 -1.75 -10.09
C GLY A 54 3.06 -1.62 -11.09
N ALA A 55 4.28 -1.43 -10.59
CA ALA A 55 5.50 -1.40 -11.40
C ALA A 55 5.77 -2.71 -12.16
N THR A 56 5.11 -3.81 -11.79
CA THR A 56 5.20 -5.10 -12.50
C THR A 56 4.20 -5.25 -13.64
N LEU A 57 3.21 -4.35 -13.72
CA LEU A 57 2.16 -4.34 -14.74
C LEU A 57 2.65 -3.76 -16.07
N LYS A 58 1.92 -4.04 -17.16
CA LYS A 58 2.21 -3.55 -18.51
C LYS A 58 1.02 -2.77 -19.07
N GLY A 59 1.29 -1.80 -19.94
CA GLY A 59 0.24 -1.07 -20.66
C GLY A 59 -0.77 -0.38 -19.73
N GLU A 60 -2.06 -0.70 -19.93
CA GLU A 60 -3.20 -0.15 -19.20
C GLU A 60 -3.67 -1.05 -18.04
N ASP A 61 -2.92 -2.11 -17.73
CA ASP A 61 -3.24 -3.00 -16.62
C ASP A 61 -3.26 -2.22 -15.29
N LYS A 62 -4.19 -2.61 -14.43
CA LYS A 62 -4.36 -2.01 -13.10
C LYS A 62 -4.53 -3.09 -12.04
N LEU A 63 -4.20 -2.74 -10.81
CA LEU A 63 -4.45 -3.59 -9.65
C LEU A 63 -5.10 -2.79 -8.53
N THR A 64 -5.84 -3.51 -7.70
CA THR A 64 -6.46 -3.03 -6.48
C THR A 64 -5.93 -3.86 -5.32
N VAL A 65 -5.32 -3.20 -4.34
CA VAL A 65 -4.93 -3.77 -3.06
C VAL A 65 -6.02 -3.44 -2.04
N ARG A 66 -6.51 -4.47 -1.34
CA ARG A 66 -7.46 -4.34 -0.23
C ARG A 66 -6.85 -4.98 1.01
N ILE A 67 -6.76 -4.19 2.08
CA ILE A 67 -6.41 -4.67 3.41
C ILE A 67 -7.66 -4.56 4.25
N GLN A 68 -8.16 -5.67 4.76
CA GLN A 68 -9.32 -5.70 5.66
C GLN A 68 -8.89 -6.41 6.93
N GLY A 69 -8.77 -5.64 8.01
CA GLY A 69 -8.28 -6.15 9.28
C GLY A 69 -9.24 -5.85 10.42
N ASP A 70 -9.01 -6.49 11.56
CA ASP A 70 -9.78 -6.35 12.79
C ASP A 70 -9.41 -5.10 13.63
N GLY A 71 -8.41 -4.33 13.19
CA GLY A 71 -8.01 -3.09 13.85
C GLY A 71 -8.93 -1.89 13.53
N PRO A 72 -8.74 -0.76 14.25
CA PRO A 72 -9.58 0.43 14.12
C PRO A 72 -9.49 1.13 12.75
N ALA A 73 -8.48 0.82 11.92
CA ALA A 73 -8.43 1.25 10.52
C ALA A 73 -9.57 0.64 9.70
N THR A 74 -10.07 -0.55 10.10
CA THR A 74 -11.11 -1.37 9.48
C THR A 74 -10.79 -1.85 8.06
N GLY A 75 -10.38 -0.96 7.17
CA GLY A 75 -9.94 -1.33 5.84
C GLY A 75 -9.20 -0.21 5.11
N ILE A 76 -8.33 -0.62 4.19
CA ILE A 76 -7.58 0.25 3.30
C ILE A 76 -7.76 -0.29 1.88
N VAL A 77 -8.06 0.59 0.93
CA VAL A 77 -8.22 0.24 -0.49
C VAL A 77 -7.35 1.17 -1.32
N VAL A 78 -6.51 0.59 -2.17
CA VAL A 78 -5.60 1.33 -3.04
C VAL A 78 -5.63 0.73 -4.44
N ASP A 79 -5.80 1.58 -5.45
CA ASP A 79 -5.60 1.25 -6.86
C ASP A 79 -4.25 1.77 -7.35
N ALA A 80 -3.53 0.97 -8.13
CA ALA A 80 -2.32 1.37 -8.83
C ALA A 80 -2.33 0.84 -10.27
N ASN A 81 -1.69 1.54 -11.20
CA ASN A 81 -1.56 1.13 -12.60
C ASN A 81 -0.09 0.96 -13.04
N GLY A 82 0.12 0.43 -14.24
CA GLY A 82 1.45 0.26 -14.85
C GLY A 82 2.19 1.57 -15.17
N LYS A 83 1.51 2.72 -15.13
CA LYS A 83 2.04 4.06 -15.44
C LYS A 83 2.60 4.78 -14.21
N GLY A 84 2.44 4.20 -13.02
CA GLY A 84 2.90 4.78 -11.76
C GLY A 84 1.89 5.73 -11.11
N ASP A 85 0.63 5.74 -11.56
CA ASP A 85 -0.44 6.44 -10.87
C ASP A 85 -0.99 5.57 -9.74
N VAL A 86 -1.38 6.22 -8.65
CA VAL A 86 -1.97 5.56 -7.48
C VAL A 86 -3.05 6.45 -6.86
N LYS A 87 -4.10 5.81 -6.35
CA LYS A 87 -5.13 6.45 -5.52
C LYS A 87 -5.60 5.47 -4.46
N GLY A 88 -6.08 5.95 -3.34
CA GLY A 88 -6.63 5.07 -2.33
C GLY A 88 -7.11 5.83 -1.11
N TYR A 89 -7.82 5.12 -0.25
CA TYR A 89 -8.35 5.66 0.98
C TYR A 89 -8.23 4.64 2.11
N ILE A 90 -8.28 5.15 3.34
CA ILE A 90 -8.42 4.38 4.57
C ILE A 90 -9.81 4.65 5.13
N LYS A 91 -10.49 3.61 5.63
CA LYS A 91 -11.87 3.73 6.10
C LYS A 91 -11.99 4.62 7.34
N ASN A 92 -10.98 4.62 8.20
CA ASN A 92 -10.90 5.52 9.35
C ASN A 92 -9.67 6.46 9.22
N PRO A 93 -9.86 7.70 8.73
CA PRO A 93 -8.75 8.63 8.52
C PRO A 93 -8.21 9.25 9.82
N HIS A 94 -9.03 9.33 10.87
CA HIS A 94 -8.69 10.03 12.11
C HIS A 94 -8.21 9.08 13.20
N LEU A 95 -7.15 8.29 12.92
CA LEU A 95 -6.50 7.44 13.92
C LEU A 95 -5.16 7.99 14.39
N SER A 96 -5.06 8.09 15.71
CA SER A 96 -3.88 8.52 16.45
C SER A 96 -3.66 7.56 17.61
N LEU A 97 -3.01 6.43 17.34
CA LEU A 97 -2.69 5.45 18.37
C LEU A 97 -1.41 5.84 19.12
N PRO A 98 -1.24 5.47 20.40
CA PRO A 98 0.04 5.56 21.07
C PRO A 98 1.15 4.87 20.25
N LEU A 99 2.40 5.30 20.47
CA LEU A 99 3.54 4.63 19.87
C LEU A 99 3.62 3.19 20.38
N ASN A 100 4.12 2.28 19.53
CA ASN A 100 4.35 0.90 19.92
C ASN A 100 5.51 0.80 20.94
N SER A 101 5.79 -0.41 21.42
CA SER A 101 6.87 -0.68 22.38
C SER A 101 8.28 -0.28 21.90
N GLU A 102 8.47 0.00 20.61
CA GLU A 102 9.73 0.48 20.03
C GLU A 102 9.75 2.00 19.82
N GLY A 103 8.72 2.73 20.26
CA GLY A 103 8.59 4.17 20.03
C GLY A 103 8.24 4.55 18.59
N LYS A 104 7.69 3.62 17.79
CA LYS A 104 7.29 3.84 16.39
C LYS A 104 5.77 3.91 16.24
N ILE A 105 5.30 4.51 15.13
CA ILE A 105 3.87 4.59 14.81
C ILE A 105 3.26 3.19 14.70
N ASP A 106 2.24 2.90 15.51
CA ASP A 106 1.65 1.55 15.59
C ASP A 106 0.68 1.22 14.44
N VAL A 107 1.23 0.96 13.26
CA VAL A 107 0.45 0.51 12.10
C VAL A 107 -0.12 -0.90 12.32
N ARG A 108 0.54 -1.74 13.12
CA ARG A 108 0.03 -3.06 13.48
C ARG A 108 -1.26 -2.92 14.27
N GLY A 109 -1.26 -2.10 15.31
CA GLY A 109 -2.45 -1.81 16.11
C GLY A 109 -3.55 -1.20 15.28
N ALA A 110 -3.22 -0.36 14.28
CA ALA A 110 -4.19 0.27 13.40
C ALA A 110 -4.90 -0.72 12.48
N VAL A 111 -4.14 -1.58 11.79
CA VAL A 111 -4.68 -2.54 10.82
C VAL A 111 -5.27 -3.75 11.53
N GLY A 112 -4.69 -4.16 12.65
CA GLY A 112 -5.00 -5.40 13.33
C GLY A 112 -4.09 -6.55 12.93
N THR A 113 -4.40 -7.74 13.45
CA THR A 113 -3.62 -8.97 13.22
C THR A 113 -4.44 -10.09 12.61
N GLN A 114 -5.76 -9.93 12.56
CA GLN A 114 -6.66 -10.84 11.88
C GLN A 114 -7.27 -10.13 10.68
N GLY A 115 -7.44 -10.87 9.59
CA GLY A 115 -8.03 -10.34 8.37
C GLY A 115 -7.25 -10.74 7.11
N MET A 116 -7.58 -10.08 6.01
CA MET A 116 -7.15 -10.46 4.68
C MET A 116 -6.41 -9.33 3.96
N PHE A 117 -5.33 -9.72 3.29
CA PHE A 117 -4.65 -8.93 2.27
C PHE A 117 -5.02 -9.50 0.90
N THR A 118 -5.71 -8.71 0.08
CA THR A 118 -6.22 -9.12 -1.23
C THR A 118 -5.65 -8.23 -2.32
N VAL A 119 -5.17 -8.85 -3.39
CA VAL A 119 -4.73 -8.16 -4.61
C VAL A 119 -5.57 -8.65 -5.77
N THR A 120 -6.30 -7.73 -6.39
CA THR A 120 -7.10 -7.99 -7.59
C THR A 120 -6.44 -7.28 -8.76
N LYS A 121 -6.13 -8.01 -9.83
CA LYS A 121 -5.53 -7.49 -11.08
C LYS A 121 -6.57 -7.50 -12.19
N ASP A 122 -6.77 -6.37 -12.83
CA ASP A 122 -7.53 -6.23 -14.06
C ASP A 122 -6.55 -6.05 -15.22
N LEU A 123 -6.45 -7.09 -16.04
CA LEU A 123 -5.49 -7.22 -17.14
C LEU A 123 -6.16 -7.02 -18.51
N GLY A 124 -7.37 -6.42 -18.55
CA GLY A 124 -8.16 -6.32 -19.78
C GLY A 124 -8.68 -7.66 -20.30
N LEU A 125 -8.66 -8.69 -19.46
CA LEU A 125 -9.25 -10.01 -19.72
C LEU A 125 -10.74 -9.99 -19.41
N LYS A 126 -11.43 -11.10 -19.71
CA LYS A 126 -12.88 -11.23 -19.45
C LYS A 126 -13.23 -11.10 -17.97
N GLU A 127 -12.37 -11.59 -17.08
CA GLU A 127 -12.54 -11.50 -15.62
C GLU A 127 -11.22 -11.11 -14.93
N PRO A 128 -11.28 -10.33 -13.82
CA PRO A 128 -10.09 -9.97 -13.06
C PRO A 128 -9.54 -11.16 -12.27
N PHE A 129 -8.22 -11.21 -12.12
CA PHE A 129 -7.54 -12.21 -11.30
C PHE A 129 -7.42 -11.72 -9.85
N SER A 130 -7.77 -12.54 -8.85
CA SER A 130 -7.68 -12.15 -7.44
C SER A 130 -6.90 -13.18 -6.63
N GLY A 131 -5.88 -12.70 -5.90
CA GLY A 131 -5.14 -13.48 -4.90
C GLY A 131 -5.37 -12.89 -3.50
N GLN A 132 -5.48 -13.74 -2.50
CA GLN A 132 -5.67 -13.31 -1.11
C GLN A 132 -4.84 -14.14 -0.15
N THR A 133 -4.39 -13.52 0.94
CA THR A 133 -3.64 -14.18 2.02
C THR A 133 -4.06 -13.59 3.37
N PRO A 134 -4.04 -14.37 4.47
CA PRO A 134 -4.18 -13.80 5.81
C PRO A 134 -3.07 -12.77 6.09
N ILE A 135 -3.37 -11.78 6.94
CA ILE A 135 -2.37 -10.80 7.39
C ILE A 135 -1.38 -11.50 8.33
N VAL A 136 -0.18 -11.83 7.85
CA VAL A 136 0.80 -12.61 8.64
C VAL A 136 1.66 -11.74 9.57
N SER A 137 1.74 -10.43 9.35
CA SER A 137 2.25 -9.46 10.34
C SER A 137 2.01 -8.02 9.89
N GLY A 138 1.44 -7.16 10.74
CA GLY A 138 1.44 -5.70 10.55
C GLY A 138 2.80 -5.07 10.90
N ARG A 139 3.92 -5.67 10.50
CA ARG A 139 5.24 -5.45 11.13
C ARG A 139 5.77 -4.02 10.92
N ASN A 140 5.97 -3.30 12.02
CA ASN A 140 7.10 -2.40 12.20
C ASN A 140 8.32 -3.30 12.51
N ARG A 141 9.35 -3.22 11.68
CA ARG A 141 10.72 -3.52 12.12
C ARG A 141 11.43 -2.21 12.38
#